data_AF-A0A957I4T8-F1
#
_entry.id   AF-A0A957I4T8-F1
#
_cell.length_a   1.000
_cell.length_b   1.000
_cell.length_c   1.000
_cell.angle_alpha   90.00
_cell.angle_beta   90.00
_cell.angle_gamma   90.00
#
_symmetry.space_group_name_H-M   'P 1'
#
loop_
_entity.id
_entity.type
_entity.pdbx_description
1 polymer ?
#
loop_
_entity_poly.entity_id
_entity_poly.type
_entity_poly.pdbx_seq_one_letter_code
_entity_poly.pdbx_strand_id
1 'polypeptide(L)'
;YLTVFTLIAIVSGLYWLLPISGKLAYIPDSLPQTNTWPQISVVNKTDNELEIIVQDVTPWVFVRLELAGTEITLTEHGSQNEDGIWQWQWLVRGTPDSTTINLYHNCDTGCQLWTKAETAVATPIPNPNELIPTKLGLVFANPERDWHDRQGWDIEITYSQLAEEQFWGIDDLVQRVQQANKNGLRVLVRVEYDQGQSIPPPDAQVALDSYLRYLRRLARDERLADIHGFIIGSNFNTVGANAQSPENPVTPEWYARVFNGYGADPTIHNNAIEVIRNENEQARVIVGPVNPWNSDQTGEVAYQIDVPWLNYMNSVVIYINTAASAKIERGISDTAPDGYAVQAFGRVDAPELSPEQRAQEPFIDLRRDEWGEAQAGFRVYQDWLDIINQYEYTSGKPVYINASNTFDSEKGRFPAENYPEDWLSNALEAINQEPQIRMLGWFMDGFPHDEQWAMFSLTTPRGLLIEASQEFDALLLEK
;
A
#
# COMPACT_ATOMS: atom_id res chain seq x y z
N TYR A 1 -38.71 34.19 -55.59
CA TYR A 1 -37.65 33.16 -55.53
C TYR A 1 -36.22 33.70 -55.44
N LEU A 2 -35.97 35.02 -55.57
CA LEU A 2 -34.62 35.61 -55.53
C LEU A 2 -34.21 36.21 -54.16
N THR A 3 -34.99 35.99 -53.10
CA THR A 3 -34.78 36.64 -51.79
C THR A 3 -34.18 35.71 -50.73
N VAL A 4 -34.46 34.40 -50.79
CA VAL A 4 -33.95 33.43 -49.81
C VAL A 4 -32.49 33.07 -50.10
N PHE A 5 -32.12 32.87 -51.37
CA PHE A 5 -30.75 32.54 -51.76
C PHE A 5 -29.76 33.65 -51.44
N THR A 6 -30.17 34.91 -51.59
CA THR A 6 -29.33 36.07 -51.29
C THR A 6 -29.10 36.20 -49.78
N LEU A 7 -30.09 35.86 -48.96
CA LEU A 7 -29.94 35.86 -47.50
C LEU A 7 -28.98 34.77 -47.02
N ILE A 8 -29.08 33.56 -47.58
CA ILE A 8 -28.19 32.43 -47.25
C ILE A 8 -26.75 32.73 -47.66
N ALA A 9 -26.54 33.36 -48.82
CA ALA A 9 -25.20 33.75 -49.28
C ALA A 9 -24.56 34.82 -48.38
N ILE A 10 -25.35 35.78 -47.89
CA ILE A 10 -24.87 36.84 -46.97
C ILE A 10 -24.50 36.24 -45.60
N VAL A 11 -25.33 35.35 -45.05
CA VAL A 11 -25.05 34.69 -43.76
C VAL A 11 -23.83 33.78 -43.86
N SER A 12 -23.68 33.06 -44.98
CA SER A 12 -22.50 32.20 -45.21
C SER A 12 -21.22 33.01 -45.40
N GLY A 13 -21.29 34.17 -46.07
CA GLY A 13 -20.15 35.07 -46.22
C GLY A 13 -19.71 35.72 -44.89
N LEU A 14 -20.67 36.07 -44.02
CA LEU A 14 -20.40 36.61 -42.68
C LEU A 14 -19.82 35.55 -41.72
N TYR A 15 -20.23 34.29 -41.86
CA TYR A 15 -19.72 33.17 -41.06
C TYR A 15 -18.21 32.94 -41.28
N TRP A 16 -17.71 33.11 -42.51
CA TRP A 16 -16.28 32.95 -42.82
C TRP A 16 -15.41 34.19 -42.50
N LEU A 17 -16.02 35.33 -42.17
CA LEU A 17 -15.32 36.59 -41.86
C LEU A 17 -15.15 36.85 -40.35
N LEU A 18 -15.74 36.02 -39.49
CA LEU A 18 -15.56 36.11 -38.04
C LEU A 18 -14.46 35.13 -37.58
N PRO A 19 -13.41 35.58 -36.88
CA PRO A 19 -12.40 34.69 -36.31
C PRO A 19 -12.96 34.09 -35.02
N ILE A 20 -13.95 33.19 -35.13
CA ILE A 20 -14.44 32.40 -34.00
C ILE A 20 -13.68 31.08 -34.03
N SER A 21 -12.47 31.07 -33.47
CA SER A 21 -11.78 29.83 -33.14
C SER A 21 -12.33 29.30 -31.81
N GLY A 22 -13.44 28.57 -31.88
CA GLY A 22 -14.05 27.88 -30.76
C GLY A 22 -14.91 26.74 -31.28
N LYS A 23 -14.73 25.52 -30.76
CA LYS A 23 -15.58 24.38 -31.11
C LYS A 23 -16.97 24.60 -30.50
N LEU A 24 -17.98 24.76 -31.36
CA LEU A 24 -19.38 24.82 -30.96
C LEU A 24 -19.85 23.39 -30.66
N ALA A 25 -20.03 23.04 -29.39
CA ALA A 25 -20.73 21.80 -29.02
C ALA A 25 -22.24 22.07 -29.06
N TYR A 26 -22.91 21.49 -30.07
CA TYR A 26 -24.37 21.49 -30.17
C TYR A 26 -24.91 20.29 -29.37
N ILE A 27 -25.56 20.56 -28.24
CA ILE A 27 -26.35 19.57 -27.51
C ILE A 27 -27.81 19.78 -27.94
N PRO A 28 -28.43 18.86 -28.70
CA PRO A 28 -29.82 19.00 -29.11
C PRO A 28 -30.78 18.81 -27.93
N ASP A 29 -31.75 19.72 -27.77
CA ASP A 29 -32.84 19.69 -26.78
C ASP A 29 -33.78 18.45 -26.87
N SER A 30 -33.54 17.51 -27.79
CA SER A 30 -34.51 16.48 -28.18
C SER A 30 -34.05 15.04 -27.98
N LEU A 31 -32.97 14.79 -27.24
CA LEU A 31 -32.79 13.47 -26.63
C LEU A 31 -33.48 13.54 -25.27
N PRO A 32 -34.38 12.59 -24.91
CA PRO A 32 -34.83 12.49 -23.54
C PRO A 32 -33.56 12.40 -22.70
N GLN A 33 -33.28 13.39 -21.86
CA GLN A 33 -32.27 13.25 -20.83
C GLN A 33 -32.69 12.01 -20.06
N THR A 34 -32.03 10.89 -20.28
CA THR A 34 -31.99 9.85 -19.28
C THR A 34 -31.40 10.54 -18.09
N ASN A 35 -32.26 10.90 -17.12
CA ASN A 35 -31.90 11.49 -15.84
C ASN A 35 -30.98 10.51 -15.11
N THR A 36 -29.73 10.48 -15.54
CA THR A 36 -28.64 9.73 -14.93
C THR A 36 -27.99 10.71 -13.99
N TRP A 37 -28.11 10.41 -12.70
CA TRP A 37 -27.45 11.13 -11.62
C TRP A 37 -26.13 10.42 -11.31
N PRO A 38 -25.05 11.14 -10.99
CA PRO A 38 -24.98 12.60 -10.91
C PRO A 38 -24.91 13.32 -12.26
N GLN A 39 -25.27 14.60 -12.27
CA GLN A 39 -25.02 15.51 -13.39
C GLN A 39 -23.81 16.40 -13.10
N ILE A 40 -22.89 16.50 -14.05
CA ILE A 40 -21.69 17.35 -13.93
C ILE A 40 -21.73 18.43 -15.01
N SER A 41 -21.48 19.67 -14.61
CA SER A 41 -21.25 20.79 -15.51
C SER A 41 -19.88 21.39 -15.25
N VAL A 42 -19.08 21.54 -16.30
CA VAL A 42 -17.79 22.25 -16.26
C VAL A 42 -17.98 23.57 -17.00
N VAL A 43 -17.89 24.68 -16.27
CA VAL A 43 -18.15 26.03 -16.76
C VAL A 43 -16.86 26.84 -16.72
N ASN A 44 -16.44 27.40 -17.85
CA ASN A 44 -15.33 28.34 -17.87
C ASN A 44 -15.78 29.66 -17.24
N LYS A 45 -15.23 30.01 -16.07
CA LYS A 45 -15.47 31.31 -15.43
C LYS A 45 -14.56 32.40 -16.01
N THR A 46 -13.31 32.04 -16.25
CA THR A 46 -12.32 32.87 -16.96
C THR A 46 -11.41 31.98 -17.80
N ASP A 47 -10.47 32.55 -18.56
CA ASP A 47 -9.47 31.78 -19.32
C ASP A 47 -8.60 30.88 -18.44
N ASN A 48 -8.52 31.14 -17.13
CA ASN A 48 -7.70 30.41 -16.15
C ASN A 48 -8.50 29.86 -14.96
N GLU A 49 -9.83 29.92 -14.99
CA GLU A 49 -10.67 29.42 -13.91
C GLU A 49 -11.82 28.57 -14.46
N LEU A 50 -11.92 27.35 -13.93
CA LEU A 50 -13.01 26.42 -14.21
C LEU A 50 -13.88 26.30 -12.97
N GLU A 51 -15.18 26.42 -13.15
CA GLU A 51 -16.18 26.11 -12.14
C GLU A 51 -16.76 24.74 -12.45
N ILE A 52 -16.66 23.82 -11.49
CA ILE A 52 -17.24 22.48 -11.60
C ILE A 52 -18.46 22.45 -10.70
N ILE A 53 -19.61 22.16 -11.29
CA ILE A 53 -20.90 22.07 -10.61
C ILE A 53 -21.36 20.62 -10.71
N VAL A 54 -21.66 20.00 -9.57
CA VAL A 54 -22.19 18.64 -9.53
C VAL A 54 -23.56 18.67 -8.89
N GLN A 55 -24.48 17.92 -9.45
CA GLN A 55 -25.85 17.81 -8.98
C GLN A 55 -26.26 16.34 -8.77
N ASP A 56 -27.02 16.07 -7.71
CA ASP A 56 -27.59 14.75 -7.38
C ASP A 56 -28.97 14.89 -6.72
N VAL A 57 -29.69 13.78 -6.68
CA VAL A 57 -30.88 13.61 -5.83
C VAL A 57 -30.53 13.14 -4.42
N THR A 58 -29.29 12.69 -4.18
CA THR A 58 -28.81 12.20 -2.88
C THR A 58 -27.96 13.27 -2.18
N PRO A 59 -28.27 13.65 -0.92
CA PRO A 59 -27.51 14.66 -0.18
C PRO A 59 -26.17 14.12 0.36
N TRP A 60 -25.18 13.95 -0.50
CA TRP A 60 -23.83 13.56 -0.08
C TRP A 60 -23.17 14.65 0.78
N VAL A 61 -22.76 14.27 1.99
CA VAL A 61 -22.12 15.19 2.96
C VAL A 61 -20.61 15.21 2.80
N PHE A 62 -20.00 14.05 2.57
CA PHE A 62 -18.55 13.87 2.48
C PHE A 62 -18.14 13.67 1.02
N VAL A 63 -18.07 14.77 0.28
CA VAL A 63 -17.70 14.78 -1.15
C VAL A 63 -16.28 15.31 -1.33
N ARG A 64 -15.61 14.81 -2.38
CA ARG A 64 -14.26 15.23 -2.76
C ARG A 64 -14.16 15.32 -4.27
N LEU A 65 -13.38 16.29 -4.76
CA LEU A 65 -13.02 16.41 -6.16
C LEU A 65 -11.50 16.32 -6.28
N GLU A 66 -11.02 15.42 -7.14
CA GLU A 66 -9.62 15.31 -7.51
C GLU A 66 -9.42 15.64 -8.99
N LEU A 67 -8.37 16.41 -9.26
CA LEU A 67 -7.95 16.82 -10.59
C LEU A 67 -6.46 16.47 -10.74
N ALA A 68 -6.14 15.56 -11.67
CA ALA A 68 -4.79 15.00 -11.81
C ALA A 68 -4.18 14.49 -10.48
N GLY A 69 -5.01 13.87 -9.62
CA GLY A 69 -4.60 13.36 -8.30
C GLY A 69 -4.45 14.42 -7.21
N THR A 70 -4.73 15.69 -7.51
CA THR A 70 -4.73 16.78 -6.52
C THR A 70 -6.15 17.10 -6.07
N GLU A 71 -6.38 17.17 -4.77
CA GLU A 71 -7.68 17.57 -4.22
C GLU A 71 -7.96 19.05 -4.48
N ILE A 72 -9.19 19.34 -4.89
CA ILE A 72 -9.69 20.70 -5.11
C ILE A 72 -10.62 21.10 -3.97
N THR A 73 -10.39 22.28 -3.41
CA THR A 73 -11.19 22.83 -2.33
C THR A 73 -12.64 23.06 -2.78
N LEU A 74 -13.58 22.51 -2.02
CA LEU A 74 -15.01 22.74 -2.18
C LEU A 74 -15.36 24.20 -1.85
N THR A 75 -16.08 24.88 -2.74
CA THR A 75 -16.47 26.29 -2.55
C THR A 75 -17.90 26.44 -2.03
N GLU A 76 -18.80 25.54 -2.41
CA GLU A 76 -20.17 25.53 -1.89
C GLU A 76 -20.58 24.11 -1.47
N HIS A 77 -20.97 23.98 -0.20
CA HIS A 77 -21.49 22.73 0.34
C HIS A 77 -22.95 22.57 -0.07
N GLY A 78 -23.30 21.34 -0.51
CA GLY A 78 -24.63 20.87 -0.91
C GLY A 78 -25.79 21.83 -0.62
N SER A 79 -26.23 22.61 -1.60
CA SER A 79 -27.46 23.42 -1.52
C SER A 79 -28.59 22.72 -2.27
N GLN A 80 -29.77 22.59 -1.66
CA GLN A 80 -30.93 21.99 -2.31
C GLN A 80 -31.74 23.04 -3.07
N ASN A 81 -32.06 22.78 -4.33
CA ASN A 81 -32.96 23.62 -5.12
C ASN A 81 -34.44 23.27 -4.86
N GLU A 82 -35.37 24.05 -5.43
CA GLU A 82 -36.82 23.83 -5.26
C GLU A 82 -37.32 22.47 -5.79
N ASP A 83 -36.58 21.88 -6.72
CA ASP A 83 -36.87 20.55 -7.32
C ASP A 83 -36.31 19.39 -6.49
N GLY A 84 -35.70 19.67 -5.34
CA GLY A 84 -35.14 18.68 -4.43
C GLY A 84 -33.74 18.17 -4.81
N ILE A 85 -33.10 18.78 -5.80
CA ILE A 85 -31.76 18.42 -6.29
C ILE A 85 -30.71 19.17 -5.47
N TRP A 86 -29.70 18.45 -5.01
CA TRP A 86 -28.56 18.96 -4.28
C TRP A 86 -27.45 19.37 -5.23
N GLN A 87 -26.77 20.47 -4.92
CA GLN A 87 -25.70 21.03 -5.75
C GLN A 87 -24.44 21.31 -4.93
N TRP A 88 -23.29 20.90 -5.46
CA TRP A 88 -21.95 21.18 -4.93
C TRP A 88 -21.14 21.93 -5.99
N GLN A 89 -20.29 22.85 -5.54
CA GLN A 89 -19.48 23.66 -6.45
C GLN A 89 -18.01 23.66 -6.03
N TRP A 90 -17.13 23.58 -7.02
CA TRP A 90 -15.69 23.71 -6.89
C TRP A 90 -15.16 24.76 -7.85
N LEU A 91 -14.14 25.50 -7.41
CA LEU A 91 -13.41 26.44 -8.26
C LEU A 91 -11.98 25.92 -8.46
N VAL A 92 -11.64 25.62 -9.70
CA VAL A 92 -10.30 25.23 -10.13
C VAL A 92 -9.59 26.44 -10.70
N ARG A 93 -8.36 26.71 -10.23
CA ARG A 93 -7.50 27.78 -10.73
C ARG A 93 -6.29 27.22 -11.45
N GLY A 94 -5.94 27.82 -12.59
CA GLY A 94 -4.96 27.29 -13.52
C GLY A 94 -5.65 26.30 -14.46
N THR A 95 -5.48 26.50 -15.76
CA THR A 95 -6.02 25.62 -16.79
C THR A 95 -5.20 24.33 -16.81
N PRO A 96 -5.76 23.18 -16.38
CA PRO A 96 -5.08 21.93 -16.63
C PRO A 96 -5.18 21.65 -18.13
N ASP A 97 -4.06 21.34 -18.77
CA ASP A 97 -4.09 20.56 -20.01
C ASP A 97 -4.96 19.32 -19.76
N SER A 98 -5.73 18.87 -20.76
CA SER A 98 -6.59 17.67 -20.74
C SER A 98 -6.42 16.77 -19.50
N THR A 99 -7.34 16.88 -18.55
CA THR A 99 -7.22 16.21 -17.25
C THR A 99 -8.53 15.53 -16.87
N THR A 100 -8.41 14.33 -16.30
CA THR A 100 -9.51 13.59 -15.68
C THR A 100 -9.89 14.24 -14.36
N ILE A 101 -11.17 14.54 -14.21
CA ILE A 101 -11.83 14.91 -12.96
C ILE A 101 -12.42 13.64 -12.36
N ASN A 102 -12.01 13.31 -11.14
CA ASN A 102 -12.63 12.26 -10.34
C ASN A 102 -13.43 12.90 -9.22
N LEU A 103 -14.70 12.53 -9.10
CA LEU A 103 -15.59 12.97 -8.03
C LEU A 103 -15.87 11.79 -7.12
N TYR A 104 -15.77 12.01 -5.81
CA TYR A 104 -15.97 10.98 -4.81
C TYR A 104 -17.05 11.40 -3.80
N HIS A 105 -17.69 10.40 -3.20
CA HIS A 105 -18.60 10.56 -2.06
C HIS A 105 -18.23 9.57 -0.93
N ASN A 106 -18.89 9.67 0.23
CA ASN A 106 -18.66 8.83 1.42
C ASN A 106 -17.22 8.81 1.94
N CYS A 107 -16.46 9.89 1.72
CA CYS A 107 -15.05 9.97 2.08
C CYS A 107 -14.76 9.86 3.60
N ASP A 108 -15.76 9.99 4.47
CA ASP A 108 -15.66 9.69 5.90
C ASP A 108 -15.48 8.20 6.20
N THR A 109 -16.02 7.33 5.35
CA THR A 109 -15.92 5.86 5.50
C THR A 109 -15.12 5.18 4.40
N GLY A 110 -14.49 5.96 3.52
CA GLY A 110 -13.69 5.51 2.38
C GLY A 110 -14.27 6.09 1.09
N CYS A 111 -13.50 6.89 0.37
CA CYS A 111 -13.99 7.60 -0.81
C CYS A 111 -14.42 6.62 -1.91
N GLN A 112 -15.66 6.72 -2.36
CA GLN A 112 -16.22 5.92 -3.45
C GLN A 112 -16.37 6.78 -4.69
N LEU A 113 -16.01 6.26 -5.85
CA LEU A 113 -16.07 7.02 -7.09
C LEU A 113 -17.53 7.28 -7.43
N TRP A 114 -17.89 8.54 -7.39
CA TRP A 114 -19.20 9.02 -7.75
C TRP A 114 -19.36 9.06 -9.27
N THR A 115 -18.39 9.67 -9.95
CA THR A 115 -18.38 9.87 -11.40
C THR A 115 -17.04 10.41 -11.89
N LYS A 116 -16.81 10.32 -13.21
CA LYS A 116 -15.62 10.83 -13.90
C LYS A 116 -16.03 11.81 -15.01
N ALA A 117 -15.25 12.87 -15.16
CA ALA A 117 -15.37 13.79 -16.31
C ALA A 117 -13.99 14.08 -16.90
N GLU A 118 -13.93 14.48 -18.16
CA GLU A 118 -12.71 14.95 -18.80
C GLU A 118 -12.84 16.43 -19.15
N THR A 119 -11.80 17.23 -18.89
CA THR A 119 -11.76 18.63 -19.32
C THR A 119 -11.45 18.78 -20.82
N ALA A 120 -10.81 17.78 -21.45
CA ALA A 120 -10.61 17.59 -22.91
C ALA A 120 -10.02 16.19 -23.20
N VAL A 121 -10.07 15.72 -24.47
CA VAL A 121 -9.60 14.39 -24.92
C VAL A 121 -8.18 14.07 -24.43
N ALA A 122 -8.08 13.08 -23.54
CA ALA A 122 -6.84 12.62 -22.89
C ALA A 122 -5.72 12.25 -23.89
N THR A 123 -4.51 12.72 -23.60
CA THR A 123 -3.29 12.12 -24.15
C THR A 123 -3.08 10.77 -23.44
N PRO A 124 -2.87 9.66 -24.16
CA PRO A 124 -2.73 8.35 -23.53
C PRO A 124 -1.58 8.34 -22.51
N ILE A 125 -1.85 7.87 -21.30
CA ILE A 125 -0.82 7.48 -20.33
C ILE A 125 -0.06 6.29 -20.93
N PRO A 126 1.29 6.24 -20.86
CA PRO A 126 2.07 5.09 -21.29
C PRO A 126 1.49 3.80 -20.71
N ASN A 127 1.40 2.76 -21.54
CA ASN A 127 0.77 1.51 -21.16
C ASN A 127 1.68 0.77 -20.14
N PRO A 128 1.19 0.42 -18.93
CA PRO A 128 2.02 -0.23 -17.89
C PRO A 128 2.61 -1.59 -18.30
N ASN A 129 2.20 -2.15 -19.44
CA ASN A 129 2.72 -3.41 -20.00
C ASN A 129 4.15 -3.31 -20.58
N GLU A 130 4.82 -2.16 -20.51
CA GLU A 130 6.20 -2.00 -20.99
C GLU A 130 7.27 -2.12 -19.88
N LEU A 131 6.87 -2.13 -18.60
CA LEU A 131 7.83 -2.19 -17.49
C LEU A 131 8.40 -3.60 -17.26
N ILE A 132 9.68 -3.68 -16.91
CA ILE A 132 10.40 -4.93 -16.63
C ILE A 132 10.25 -5.27 -15.14
N PRO A 133 9.62 -6.40 -14.75
CA PRO A 133 9.46 -6.76 -13.35
C PRO A 133 10.80 -6.99 -12.64
N THR A 134 10.93 -6.49 -11.40
CA THR A 134 12.03 -6.82 -10.50
C THR A 134 11.48 -7.23 -9.12
N LYS A 135 12.27 -7.97 -8.35
CA LYS A 135 11.95 -8.25 -6.93
C LYS A 135 12.40 -7.11 -6.01
N LEU A 136 13.21 -6.16 -6.49
CA LEU A 136 13.68 -5.03 -5.68
C LEU A 136 12.52 -4.14 -5.25
N GLY A 137 12.59 -3.70 -3.99
CA GLY A 137 11.72 -2.66 -3.49
C GLY A 137 12.28 -1.96 -2.28
N LEU A 138 11.53 -0.97 -1.82
CA LEU A 138 11.94 -0.06 -0.77
C LEU A 138 10.79 0.13 0.23
N VAL A 139 11.13 0.39 1.49
CA VAL A 139 10.18 1.00 2.43
C VAL A 139 10.26 2.50 2.25
N PHE A 140 9.10 3.12 1.96
CA PHE A 140 8.98 4.53 1.55
C PHE A 140 9.93 4.89 0.40
N ALA A 141 9.65 4.38 -0.78
CA ALA A 141 10.39 4.73 -1.99
C ALA A 141 10.34 6.25 -2.23
N ASN A 142 11.50 6.86 -2.46
CA ASN A 142 11.54 8.28 -2.79
C ASN A 142 10.83 8.53 -4.12
N PRO A 143 9.84 9.45 -4.18
CA PRO A 143 9.15 9.82 -5.41
C PRO A 143 10.06 10.27 -6.56
N GLU A 144 11.24 10.80 -6.25
CA GLU A 144 12.21 11.30 -7.23
C GLU A 144 13.21 10.23 -7.72
N ARG A 145 13.17 9.01 -7.16
CA ARG A 145 14.06 7.91 -7.60
C ARG A 145 13.68 7.44 -9.00
N ASP A 146 14.68 7.32 -9.87
CA ASP A 146 14.51 6.74 -11.20
C ASP A 146 14.52 5.21 -11.11
N TRP A 147 13.44 4.58 -11.55
CA TRP A 147 13.29 3.12 -11.56
C TRP A 147 13.74 2.46 -12.85
N HIS A 148 14.23 3.24 -13.83
CA HIS A 148 14.84 2.73 -15.06
C HIS A 148 13.94 1.71 -15.80
N ASP A 149 12.66 2.07 -15.97
CA ASP A 149 11.61 1.23 -16.56
C ASP A 149 11.37 -0.11 -15.85
N ARG A 150 11.79 -0.24 -14.57
CA ARG A 150 11.51 -1.40 -13.74
C ARG A 150 10.19 -1.24 -13.00
N GLN A 151 9.44 -2.33 -12.93
CA GLN A 151 8.33 -2.48 -12.00
C GLN A 151 8.85 -3.11 -10.71
N GLY A 152 9.25 -2.25 -9.76
CA GLY A 152 9.68 -2.63 -8.42
C GLY A 152 8.52 -2.64 -7.42
N TRP A 153 8.89 -2.57 -6.15
CA TRP A 153 7.95 -2.59 -5.04
C TRP A 153 8.17 -1.40 -4.09
N ASP A 154 7.07 -0.94 -3.52
CA ASP A 154 7.06 0.06 -2.46
C ASP A 154 6.26 -0.46 -1.27
N ILE A 155 6.73 -0.17 -0.06
CA ILE A 155 6.02 -0.46 1.17
C ILE A 155 5.72 0.85 1.87
N GLU A 156 4.42 1.11 1.93
CA GLU A 156 3.84 2.23 2.64
C GLU A 156 3.36 1.77 4.03
N ILE A 157 3.35 2.70 4.98
CA ILE A 157 2.88 2.44 6.34
C ILE A 157 1.75 3.39 6.68
N THR A 158 0.75 2.88 7.39
CA THR A 158 -0.32 3.67 7.97
C THR A 158 -0.71 3.17 9.36
N TYR A 159 -1.25 4.07 10.18
CA TYR A 159 -1.64 3.80 11.56
C TYR A 159 -3.12 4.10 11.77
N SER A 160 -3.85 3.14 12.34
CA SER A 160 -5.29 3.33 12.59
C SER A 160 -5.60 4.47 13.56
N GLN A 161 -4.73 4.71 14.56
CA GLN A 161 -4.90 5.78 15.54
C GLN A 161 -4.48 7.16 15.00
N LEU A 162 -3.73 7.20 13.89
CA LEU A 162 -3.26 8.44 13.26
C LEU A 162 -3.93 8.68 11.91
N ALA A 163 -5.10 8.09 11.69
CA ALA A 163 -5.83 8.08 10.42
C ALA A 163 -6.24 9.47 9.89
N GLU A 164 -6.22 10.50 10.75
CA GLU A 164 -6.52 11.89 10.41
C GLU A 164 -5.32 12.83 10.62
N GLU A 165 -4.19 12.31 11.07
CA GLU A 165 -3.00 13.11 11.35
C GLU A 165 -2.24 13.39 10.06
N GLN A 166 -1.56 14.54 9.99
CA GLN A 166 -0.73 14.87 8.84
C GLN A 166 0.32 13.78 8.60
N PHE A 167 0.58 13.46 7.32
CA PHE A 167 1.47 12.41 6.83
C PHE A 167 0.93 10.98 7.05
N TRP A 168 0.29 10.69 8.17
CA TRP A 168 -0.25 9.35 8.46
C TRP A 168 -1.69 9.15 8.00
N GLY A 169 -2.39 10.24 7.67
CA GLY A 169 -3.77 10.22 7.26
C GLY A 169 -3.99 9.46 5.95
N ILE A 170 -5.22 8.96 5.75
CA ILE A 170 -5.57 8.19 4.55
C ILE A 170 -5.31 9.00 3.28
N ASP A 171 -5.54 10.31 3.30
CA ASP A 171 -5.31 11.15 2.13
C ASP A 171 -3.82 11.30 1.79
N ASP A 172 -2.96 11.42 2.79
CA ASP A 172 -1.51 11.42 2.59
C ASP A 172 -1.03 10.04 2.09
N LEU A 173 -1.60 8.95 2.63
CA LEU A 173 -1.33 7.59 2.15
C LEU A 173 -1.72 7.44 0.67
N VAL A 174 -2.91 7.90 0.29
CA VAL A 174 -3.39 7.88 -1.10
C VAL A 174 -2.42 8.61 -2.02
N GLN A 175 -1.94 9.80 -1.62
CA GLN A 175 -0.96 10.55 -2.42
C GLN A 175 0.34 9.76 -2.63
N ARG A 176 0.89 9.15 -1.57
CA ARG A 176 2.10 8.33 -1.67
C ARG A 176 1.89 7.11 -2.57
N VAL A 177 0.79 6.38 -2.38
CA VAL A 177 0.41 5.22 -3.20
C VAL A 177 0.28 5.60 -4.67
N GLN A 178 -0.44 6.69 -4.98
CA GLN A 178 -0.62 7.15 -6.35
C GLN A 178 0.70 7.57 -6.99
N GLN A 179 1.58 8.22 -6.23
CA GLN A 179 2.90 8.61 -6.69
C GLN A 179 3.81 7.40 -6.95
N ALA A 180 3.79 6.38 -6.09
CA ALA A 180 4.52 5.14 -6.29
C ALA A 180 3.99 4.38 -7.53
N ASN A 181 2.67 4.27 -7.69
CA ASN A 181 2.03 3.66 -8.86
C ASN A 181 2.39 4.40 -10.17
N LYS A 182 2.45 5.74 -10.13
CA LYS A 182 2.89 6.57 -11.27
C LYS A 182 4.35 6.29 -11.66
N ASN A 183 5.20 5.94 -10.69
CA ASN A 183 6.57 5.50 -10.92
C ASN A 183 6.67 4.02 -11.33
N GLY A 184 5.52 3.34 -11.55
CA GLY A 184 5.47 1.96 -12.00
C GLY A 184 5.59 0.92 -10.89
N LEU A 185 5.54 1.33 -9.62
CA LEU A 185 5.73 0.45 -8.47
C LEU A 185 4.46 -0.32 -8.10
N ARG A 186 4.65 -1.52 -7.55
CA ARG A 186 3.59 -2.25 -6.84
C ARG A 186 3.64 -1.88 -5.36
N VAL A 187 2.52 -1.40 -4.82
CA VAL A 187 2.49 -0.91 -3.45
C VAL A 187 1.88 -1.91 -2.48
N LEU A 188 2.59 -2.23 -1.41
CA LEU A 188 2.08 -2.94 -0.24
C LEU A 188 1.85 -1.94 0.89
N VAL A 189 0.66 -1.95 1.50
CA VAL A 189 0.35 -1.06 2.63
C VAL A 189 0.39 -1.83 3.93
N ARG A 190 1.36 -1.52 4.79
CA ARG A 190 1.45 -2.05 6.14
C ARG A 190 0.56 -1.25 7.08
N VAL A 191 -0.43 -1.92 7.63
CA VAL A 191 -1.42 -1.31 8.52
C VAL A 191 -1.07 -1.69 9.95
N GLU A 192 -0.75 -0.69 10.76
CA GLU A 192 -0.48 -0.83 12.19
C GLU A 192 -1.60 -0.18 13.02
N TYR A 193 -1.72 -0.58 14.28
CA TYR A 193 -2.72 0.02 15.16
C TYR A 193 -2.32 1.45 15.54
N ASP A 194 -1.12 1.63 16.08
CA ASP A 194 -0.53 2.91 16.49
C ASP A 194 1.01 2.82 16.43
N GLN A 195 1.70 3.95 16.58
CA GLN A 195 3.16 3.94 16.70
C GLN A 195 3.60 3.14 17.94
N GLY A 196 4.43 2.12 17.74
CA GLY A 196 4.84 1.20 18.81
C GLY A 196 3.78 0.16 19.21
N GLN A 197 2.65 0.10 18.50
CA GLN A 197 1.62 -0.92 18.71
C GLN A 197 1.18 -1.51 17.37
N SER A 198 1.67 -2.71 17.06
CA SER A 198 1.48 -3.33 15.74
C SER A 198 0.02 -3.61 15.41
N ILE A 199 -0.70 -4.27 16.32
CA ILE A 199 -2.14 -4.57 16.21
C ILE A 199 -2.81 -4.23 17.53
N PRO A 200 -4.16 -4.15 17.61
CA PRO A 200 -4.86 -3.82 18.85
C PRO A 200 -4.37 -4.66 20.03
N PRO A 201 -4.27 -4.08 21.24
CA PRO A 201 -3.91 -4.82 22.44
C PRO A 201 -4.80 -6.06 22.67
N PRO A 202 -4.26 -7.16 23.23
CA PRO A 202 -5.04 -8.35 23.52
C PRO A 202 -6.30 -8.05 24.34
N ASP A 203 -7.39 -8.72 23.98
CA ASP A 203 -8.71 -8.63 24.63
C ASP A 203 -9.36 -7.24 24.63
N ALA A 204 -8.75 -6.24 23.99
CA ALA A 204 -9.30 -4.90 23.86
C ALA A 204 -10.32 -4.82 22.72
N GLN A 205 -11.53 -5.35 22.94
CA GLN A 205 -12.58 -5.43 21.91
C GLN A 205 -12.92 -4.07 21.26
N VAL A 206 -12.92 -2.98 22.03
CA VAL A 206 -13.13 -1.63 21.49
C VAL A 206 -12.00 -1.21 20.54
N ALA A 207 -10.75 -1.54 20.87
CA ALA A 207 -9.60 -1.27 20.01
C ALA A 207 -9.65 -2.13 18.74
N LEU A 208 -10.04 -3.40 18.88
CA LEU A 208 -10.28 -4.30 17.75
C LEU A 208 -11.35 -3.74 16.79
N ASP A 209 -12.51 -3.37 17.30
CA ASP A 209 -13.59 -2.80 16.48
C ASP A 209 -13.17 -1.51 15.78
N SER A 210 -12.38 -0.66 16.45
CA SER A 210 -11.82 0.55 15.85
C SER A 210 -10.85 0.23 14.71
N TYR A 211 -9.96 -0.72 14.93
CA TYR A 211 -8.98 -1.17 13.93
C TYR A 211 -9.66 -1.80 12.71
N LEU A 212 -10.63 -2.69 12.92
CA LEU A 212 -11.39 -3.31 11.84
C LEU A 212 -12.22 -2.27 11.05
N ARG A 213 -12.76 -1.24 11.72
CA ARG A 213 -13.44 -0.12 11.02
C ARG A 213 -12.47 0.64 10.12
N TYR A 214 -11.24 0.86 10.58
CA TYR A 214 -10.20 1.48 9.78
C TYR A 214 -9.81 0.62 8.56
N LEU A 215 -9.67 -0.69 8.74
CA LEU A 215 -9.43 -1.62 7.62
C LEU A 215 -10.56 -1.60 6.58
N ARG A 216 -11.82 -1.54 7.01
CA ARG A 216 -12.96 -1.36 6.08
C ARG A 216 -12.85 -0.06 5.31
N ARG A 217 -12.48 1.02 5.98
CA ARG A 217 -12.30 2.33 5.34
C ARG A 217 -11.21 2.30 4.27
N LEU A 218 -10.06 1.69 4.56
CA LEU A 218 -8.99 1.49 3.58
C LEU A 218 -9.45 0.64 2.39
N ALA A 219 -10.13 -0.48 2.65
CA ALA A 219 -10.58 -1.39 1.61
C ALA A 219 -11.69 -0.79 0.71
N ARG A 220 -12.54 0.08 1.27
CA ARG A 220 -13.60 0.78 0.55
C ARG A 220 -13.11 1.97 -0.27
N ASP A 221 -11.98 2.58 0.11
CA ASP A 221 -11.48 3.78 -0.57
C ASP A 221 -10.96 3.44 -1.97
N GLU A 222 -11.71 3.81 -3.00
CA GLU A 222 -11.39 3.49 -4.39
C GLU A 222 -10.11 4.18 -4.90
N ARG A 223 -9.60 5.20 -4.20
CA ARG A 223 -8.30 5.80 -4.53
C ARG A 223 -7.12 4.89 -4.18
N LEU A 224 -7.36 3.87 -3.34
CA LEU A 224 -6.42 2.81 -3.00
C LEU A 224 -6.66 1.51 -3.81
N ALA A 225 -7.54 1.53 -4.82
CA ALA A 225 -7.89 0.32 -5.58
C ALA A 225 -6.69 -0.37 -6.26
N ASP A 226 -5.64 0.39 -6.58
CA ASP A 226 -4.45 -0.09 -7.29
C ASP A 226 -3.34 -0.63 -6.38
N ILE A 227 -3.54 -0.67 -5.05
CA ILE A 227 -2.54 -1.30 -4.17
C ILE A 227 -2.46 -2.80 -4.43
N HIS A 228 -1.28 -3.38 -4.23
CA HIS A 228 -1.08 -4.82 -4.36
C HIS A 228 -1.67 -5.62 -3.20
N GLY A 229 -1.66 -5.08 -1.97
CA GLY A 229 -2.22 -5.72 -0.79
C GLY A 229 -1.94 -5.02 0.53
N PHE A 230 -2.66 -5.43 1.57
CA PHE A 230 -2.52 -4.97 2.95
C PHE A 230 -1.71 -5.96 3.79
N ILE A 231 -0.63 -5.49 4.43
CA ILE A 231 0.11 -6.24 5.44
C ILE A 231 -0.47 -5.88 6.81
N ILE A 232 -0.97 -6.87 7.55
CA ILE A 232 -1.63 -6.64 8.85
C ILE A 232 -0.60 -6.73 9.97
N GLY A 233 -0.23 -5.58 10.54
CA GLY A 233 0.76 -5.49 11.61
C GLY A 233 2.20 -5.82 11.18
N SER A 234 3.12 -5.73 12.12
CA SER A 234 4.54 -6.06 11.97
C SER A 234 5.22 -6.18 13.33
N ASN A 235 6.14 -7.13 13.48
CA ASN A 235 7.00 -7.29 14.65
C ASN A 235 6.24 -7.48 15.97
N PHE A 236 5.01 -7.98 15.93
CA PHE A 236 4.12 -8.16 17.09
C PHE A 236 4.68 -9.12 18.16
N ASN A 237 5.76 -9.85 17.87
CA ASN A 237 6.51 -10.63 18.85
C ASN A 237 7.47 -9.80 19.71
N THR A 238 7.71 -8.53 19.42
CA THR A 238 8.66 -7.66 20.16
C THR A 238 7.96 -6.82 21.25
N VAL A 239 8.67 -6.45 22.31
CA VAL A 239 8.16 -5.47 23.30
C VAL A 239 7.85 -4.12 22.65
N GLY A 240 8.71 -3.67 21.73
CA GLY A 240 8.59 -2.36 21.06
C GLY A 240 7.34 -2.22 20.18
N ALA A 241 6.76 -3.32 19.71
CA ALA A 241 5.51 -3.35 18.96
C ALA A 241 4.27 -3.60 19.84
N ASN A 242 4.44 -3.60 21.17
CA ASN A 242 3.42 -3.85 22.18
C ASN A 242 3.40 -2.75 23.27
N ALA A 243 3.75 -1.51 22.91
CA ALA A 243 3.95 -0.42 23.85
C ALA A 243 2.69 -0.06 24.66
N GLN A 244 1.49 -0.34 24.14
CA GLN A 244 0.23 -0.05 24.85
C GLN A 244 -0.22 -1.19 25.78
N SER A 245 0.39 -2.37 25.67
CA SER A 245 0.11 -3.52 26.54
C SER A 245 1.38 -4.32 26.89
N PRO A 246 2.40 -3.69 27.52
CA PRO A 246 3.68 -4.34 27.77
C PRO A 246 3.58 -5.55 28.71
N GLU A 247 2.62 -5.55 29.63
CA GLU A 247 2.38 -6.65 30.58
C GLU A 247 1.51 -7.78 30.00
N ASN A 248 0.89 -7.53 28.84
CA ASN A 248 0.07 -8.50 28.12
C ASN A 248 0.28 -8.29 26.62
N PRO A 249 1.46 -8.65 26.08
CA PRO A 249 1.79 -8.42 24.69
C PRO A 249 0.96 -9.32 23.77
N VAL A 250 0.90 -8.94 22.49
CA VAL A 250 0.19 -9.68 21.44
C VAL A 250 0.75 -11.11 21.34
N THR A 251 -0.10 -12.10 21.61
CA THR A 251 0.21 -13.53 21.45
C THR A 251 -0.07 -14.01 20.02
N PRO A 252 0.49 -15.16 19.60
CA PRO A 252 0.14 -15.75 18.30
C PRO A 252 -1.36 -16.01 18.12
N GLU A 253 -2.06 -16.44 19.17
CA GLU A 253 -3.51 -16.65 19.18
C GLU A 253 -4.25 -15.34 18.92
N TRP A 254 -3.89 -14.27 19.64
CA TRP A 254 -4.54 -12.98 19.47
C TRP A 254 -4.28 -12.40 18.06
N TYR A 255 -3.06 -12.53 17.55
CA TYR A 255 -2.78 -12.12 16.17
C TYR A 255 -3.67 -12.88 15.16
N ALA A 256 -3.77 -14.21 15.27
CA ALA A 256 -4.64 -15.00 14.40
C ALA A 256 -6.14 -14.66 14.58
N ARG A 257 -6.57 -14.31 15.80
CA ARG A 257 -7.92 -13.82 16.10
C ARG A 257 -8.23 -12.54 15.34
N VAL A 258 -7.32 -11.57 15.35
CA VAL A 258 -7.45 -10.30 14.62
C VAL A 258 -7.38 -10.53 13.11
N PHE A 259 -6.49 -11.41 12.66
CA PHE A 259 -6.21 -11.63 11.25
C PHE A 259 -7.34 -12.37 10.52
N ASN A 260 -7.70 -13.59 10.96
CA ASN A 260 -8.71 -14.43 10.30
C ASN A 260 -9.74 -15.07 11.26
N GLY A 261 -9.81 -14.60 12.51
CA GLY A 261 -10.87 -14.97 13.43
C GLY A 261 -10.60 -16.25 14.23
N TYR A 262 -9.36 -16.70 14.33
CA TYR A 262 -8.99 -17.83 15.21
C TYR A 262 -9.55 -17.67 16.63
N GLY A 263 -9.97 -18.78 17.25
CA GLY A 263 -10.55 -18.81 18.60
C GLY A 263 -12.01 -18.32 18.71
N ALA A 264 -12.58 -17.72 17.65
CA ALA A 264 -13.98 -17.33 17.62
C ALA A 264 -14.87 -18.39 16.93
N ASP A 265 -16.18 -18.27 17.10
CA ASP A 265 -17.12 -19.05 16.29
C ASP A 265 -16.90 -18.72 14.81
N PRO A 266 -16.77 -19.72 13.91
CA PRO A 266 -16.50 -19.49 12.49
C PRO A 266 -17.51 -18.57 11.79
N THR A 267 -18.73 -18.45 12.30
CA THR A 267 -19.78 -17.54 11.79
C THR A 267 -19.59 -16.08 12.20
N ILE A 268 -18.60 -15.77 13.03
CA ILE A 268 -18.26 -14.40 13.38
C ILE A 268 -17.24 -13.87 12.36
N HIS A 269 -17.62 -12.77 11.71
CA HIS A 269 -16.91 -12.14 10.59
C HIS A 269 -16.07 -10.91 11.01
N ASN A 270 -15.70 -10.81 12.30
CA ASN A 270 -14.96 -9.66 12.85
C ASN A 270 -13.44 -9.91 12.84
N ASN A 271 -12.85 -10.00 11.66
CA ASN A 271 -11.41 -10.14 11.47
C ASN A 271 -10.95 -9.42 10.20
N ALA A 272 -9.64 -9.18 10.07
CA ALA A 272 -9.05 -8.39 8.99
C ALA A 272 -9.40 -8.92 7.60
N ILE A 273 -9.28 -10.23 7.36
CA ILE A 273 -9.59 -10.82 6.05
C ILE A 273 -11.03 -10.52 5.65
N GLU A 274 -11.97 -10.86 6.51
CA GLU A 274 -13.39 -10.80 6.15
C GLU A 274 -13.91 -9.37 6.06
N VAL A 275 -13.44 -8.46 6.92
CA VAL A 275 -13.86 -7.05 6.82
C VAL A 275 -13.28 -6.36 5.60
N ILE A 276 -12.05 -6.70 5.18
CA ILE A 276 -11.45 -6.16 3.95
C ILE A 276 -12.18 -6.73 2.73
N ARG A 277 -12.34 -8.06 2.66
CA ARG A 277 -12.95 -8.73 1.50
C ARG A 277 -14.43 -8.40 1.32
N ASN A 278 -15.14 -8.08 2.41
CA ASN A 278 -16.53 -7.60 2.33
C ASN A 278 -16.65 -6.23 1.66
N GLU A 279 -15.61 -5.40 1.71
CA GLU A 279 -15.58 -4.10 1.04
C GLU A 279 -14.92 -4.18 -0.35
N ASN A 280 -13.89 -5.02 -0.50
CA ASN A 280 -13.17 -5.25 -1.75
C ASN A 280 -12.73 -6.72 -1.87
N GLU A 281 -13.49 -7.50 -2.63
CA GLU A 281 -13.24 -8.94 -2.83
C GLU A 281 -11.88 -9.24 -3.49
N GLN A 282 -11.29 -8.28 -4.19
CA GLN A 282 -10.00 -8.44 -4.89
C GLN A 282 -8.80 -8.02 -4.03
N ALA A 283 -9.03 -7.39 -2.88
CA ALA A 283 -7.96 -6.94 -2.01
C ALA A 283 -7.20 -8.13 -1.41
N ARG A 284 -5.87 -8.07 -1.48
CA ARG A 284 -5.00 -9.07 -0.87
C ARG A 284 -4.73 -8.74 0.59
N VAL A 285 -4.87 -9.73 1.46
CA VAL A 285 -4.62 -9.61 2.90
C VAL A 285 -3.46 -10.52 3.28
N ILE A 286 -2.37 -9.90 3.72
CA ILE A 286 -1.05 -10.50 3.91
C ILE A 286 -0.72 -10.50 5.40
N VAL A 287 -0.19 -11.63 5.87
CA VAL A 287 0.27 -11.78 7.26
C VAL A 287 1.47 -10.88 7.51
N GLY A 288 1.46 -10.10 8.59
CA GLY A 288 2.59 -9.27 9.02
C GLY A 288 3.81 -10.07 9.46
N PRO A 289 5.03 -9.50 9.35
CA PRO A 289 6.25 -10.20 9.70
C PRO A 289 6.41 -10.41 11.22
N VAL A 290 6.97 -11.55 11.58
CA VAL A 290 7.59 -11.79 12.89
C VAL A 290 9.03 -11.31 12.84
N ASN A 291 9.48 -10.58 13.86
CA ASN A 291 10.86 -10.11 13.94
C ASN A 291 11.81 -11.29 14.23
N PRO A 292 12.80 -11.60 13.37
CA PRO A 292 13.73 -12.70 13.59
C PRO A 292 14.62 -12.46 14.82
N TRP A 293 15.10 -13.56 15.42
CA TRP A 293 16.04 -13.58 16.55
C TRP A 293 15.58 -12.84 17.83
N ASN A 294 14.32 -12.41 17.88
CA ASN A 294 13.76 -11.79 19.06
C ASN A 294 13.32 -12.85 20.07
N SER A 295 13.66 -12.64 21.34
CA SER A 295 13.37 -13.54 22.46
C SER A 295 12.34 -12.96 23.44
N ASP A 296 11.69 -11.84 23.11
CA ASP A 296 10.74 -11.19 24.02
C ASP A 296 9.49 -12.05 24.23
N GLN A 297 9.08 -12.77 23.18
CA GLN A 297 7.93 -13.66 23.18
C GLN A 297 8.23 -14.95 22.42
N THR A 298 7.50 -16.01 22.78
CA THR A 298 7.52 -17.32 22.12
C THR A 298 6.11 -17.75 21.76
N GLY A 299 5.99 -18.78 20.92
CA GLY A 299 4.72 -19.46 20.68
C GLY A 299 4.53 -20.68 21.57
N GLU A 300 3.27 -21.10 21.74
CA GLU A 300 2.91 -22.30 22.51
C GLU A 300 3.31 -23.60 21.80
N VAL A 301 3.33 -23.57 20.46
CA VAL A 301 3.71 -24.74 19.64
C VAL A 301 5.15 -24.57 19.17
N ALA A 302 6.04 -25.34 19.78
CA ALA A 302 7.43 -25.39 19.39
C ALA A 302 7.60 -25.80 17.92
N TYR A 303 8.50 -25.11 17.22
CA TYR A 303 9.01 -25.53 15.94
C TYR A 303 10.11 -26.59 16.14
N GLN A 304 10.50 -27.30 15.08
CA GLN A 304 11.55 -28.33 15.16
C GLN A 304 12.90 -27.77 15.67
N ILE A 305 13.16 -26.49 15.40
CA ILE A 305 14.25 -25.72 16.00
C ILE A 305 13.63 -24.86 17.10
N ASP A 306 13.85 -25.25 18.35
CA ASP A 306 13.18 -24.69 19.52
C ASP A 306 13.81 -23.36 19.95
N VAL A 307 13.46 -22.30 19.23
CA VAL A 307 13.85 -20.91 19.54
C VAL A 307 12.64 -19.98 19.50
N PRO A 308 12.59 -18.91 20.32
CA PRO A 308 11.36 -18.16 20.57
C PRO A 308 10.66 -17.60 19.32
N TRP A 309 11.41 -16.97 18.40
CA TRP A 309 10.83 -16.36 17.20
C TRP A 309 10.29 -17.40 16.20
N LEU A 310 10.95 -18.56 16.06
CA LEU A 310 10.46 -19.64 15.21
C LEU A 310 9.21 -20.29 15.82
N ASN A 311 9.20 -20.51 17.14
CA ASN A 311 8.03 -21.01 17.86
C ASN A 311 6.84 -20.04 17.72
N TYR A 312 7.09 -18.73 17.82
CA TYR A 312 6.08 -17.69 17.64
C TYR A 312 5.47 -17.78 16.23
N MET A 313 6.32 -17.74 15.19
CA MET A 313 5.88 -17.83 13.80
C MET A 313 5.13 -19.14 13.52
N ASN A 314 5.64 -20.27 14.02
CA ASN A 314 5.00 -21.58 13.88
C ASN A 314 3.59 -21.59 14.48
N SER A 315 3.43 -21.04 15.69
CA SER A 315 2.13 -20.93 16.34
C SER A 315 1.17 -20.04 15.53
N VAL A 316 1.63 -18.89 15.02
CA VAL A 316 0.83 -18.00 14.15
C VAL A 316 0.33 -18.76 12.91
N VAL A 317 1.21 -19.45 12.19
CA VAL A 317 0.86 -20.17 10.97
C VAL A 317 -0.13 -21.30 11.26
N ILE A 318 0.07 -22.06 12.33
CA ILE A 318 -0.86 -23.11 12.77
C ILE A 318 -2.25 -22.54 13.05
N TYR A 319 -2.34 -21.46 13.83
CA TYR A 319 -3.62 -20.89 14.21
C TYR A 319 -4.36 -20.28 13.02
N ILE A 320 -3.63 -19.60 12.12
CA ILE A 320 -4.20 -19.10 10.85
C ILE A 320 -4.75 -20.25 10.02
N ASN A 321 -3.96 -21.31 9.81
CA ASN A 321 -4.41 -22.48 9.06
C ASN A 321 -5.66 -23.10 9.71
N THR A 322 -5.65 -23.26 11.04
CA THR A 322 -6.76 -23.84 11.80
C THR A 322 -8.05 -23.03 11.64
N ALA A 323 -7.99 -21.70 11.71
CA ALA A 323 -9.15 -20.85 11.48
C ALA A 323 -9.66 -20.94 10.03
N ALA A 324 -8.75 -20.95 9.05
CA ALA A 324 -9.11 -21.11 7.64
C ALA A 324 -9.82 -22.45 7.40
N SER A 325 -9.26 -23.57 7.88
CA SER A 325 -9.89 -24.90 7.82
C SER A 325 -11.29 -24.88 8.42
N ALA A 326 -11.43 -24.37 9.65
CA ALA A 326 -12.72 -24.36 10.36
C ALA A 326 -13.80 -23.52 9.64
N LYS A 327 -13.42 -22.41 9.01
CA LYS A 327 -14.33 -21.57 8.24
C LYS A 327 -14.71 -22.20 6.90
N ILE A 328 -13.75 -22.81 6.20
CA ILE A 328 -13.98 -23.49 4.92
C ILE A 328 -14.89 -24.71 5.10
N GLU A 329 -14.71 -25.48 6.18
CA GLU A 329 -15.62 -26.59 6.54
C GLU A 329 -17.08 -26.14 6.76
N ARG A 330 -17.28 -24.86 7.08
CA ARG A 330 -18.61 -24.22 7.23
C ARG A 330 -19.10 -23.54 5.94
N GLY A 331 -18.37 -23.67 4.85
CA GLY A 331 -18.72 -23.08 3.55
C GLY A 331 -18.36 -21.61 3.41
N ILE A 332 -17.52 -21.07 4.29
CA ILE A 332 -17.00 -19.70 4.19
C ILE A 332 -15.68 -19.77 3.42
N SER A 333 -15.74 -19.40 2.13
CA SER A 333 -14.58 -19.31 1.24
C SER A 333 -13.70 -18.12 1.59
N ASP A 334 -12.47 -18.10 1.05
CA ASP A 334 -11.60 -16.93 1.09
C ASP A 334 -11.35 -16.44 2.53
N THR A 335 -10.88 -17.35 3.38
CA THR A 335 -10.51 -17.08 4.79
C THR A 335 -9.03 -17.37 5.08
N ALA A 336 -8.32 -17.89 4.08
CA ALA A 336 -6.88 -18.08 4.08
C ALA A 336 -6.15 -16.77 3.68
N PRO A 337 -4.90 -16.57 4.14
CA PRO A 337 -4.08 -15.44 3.73
C PRO A 337 -3.75 -15.48 2.23
N ASP A 338 -3.48 -14.30 1.67
CA ASP A 338 -2.99 -14.15 0.30
C ASP A 338 -1.46 -14.20 0.19
N GLY A 339 -0.76 -14.11 1.32
CA GLY A 339 0.68 -14.13 1.38
C GLY A 339 1.21 -13.84 2.78
N TYR A 340 2.53 -13.81 2.88
CA TYR A 340 3.26 -13.49 4.12
C TYR A 340 4.29 -12.41 3.84
N ALA A 341 4.27 -11.35 4.65
CA ALA A 341 5.41 -10.45 4.78
C ALA A 341 6.37 -11.06 5.80
N VAL A 342 7.65 -11.09 5.49
CA VAL A 342 8.71 -11.57 6.38
C VAL A 342 9.86 -10.58 6.41
N GLN A 343 10.72 -10.68 7.43
CA GLN A 343 11.96 -9.91 7.51
C GLN A 343 13.16 -10.83 7.40
N ALA A 344 14.18 -10.35 6.69
CA ALA A 344 15.44 -11.06 6.47
C ALA A 344 16.58 -10.04 6.46
N PHE A 345 17.26 -9.91 7.60
CA PHE A 345 18.40 -9.01 7.74
C PHE A 345 19.72 -9.79 7.56
N GLY A 346 20.75 -9.15 7.04
CA GLY A 346 22.08 -9.73 6.96
C GLY A 346 22.81 -9.61 8.28
N ARG A 347 23.55 -10.66 8.67
CA ARG A 347 24.46 -10.62 9.83
C ARG A 347 25.92 -10.59 9.40
N VAL A 348 26.27 -9.53 8.69
CA VAL A 348 27.59 -9.34 8.07
C VAL A 348 28.75 -9.16 9.06
N ASP A 349 28.46 -8.94 10.34
CA ASP A 349 29.45 -8.82 11.42
C ASP A 349 29.43 -10.04 12.36
N ALA A 350 28.76 -11.12 11.97
CA ALA A 350 28.71 -12.34 12.76
C ALA A 350 30.12 -12.93 12.95
N PRO A 351 30.47 -13.39 14.17
CA PRO A 351 31.82 -13.90 14.47
C PRO A 351 32.19 -15.15 13.65
N GLU A 352 31.22 -15.86 13.08
CA GLU A 352 31.39 -17.03 12.23
C GLU A 352 31.86 -16.66 10.80
N LEU A 353 31.77 -15.38 10.41
CA LEU A 353 32.18 -14.90 9.08
C LEU A 353 33.59 -14.33 9.09
N SER A 354 34.40 -14.70 8.09
CA SER A 354 35.63 -13.98 7.77
C SER A 354 35.33 -12.64 7.09
N PRO A 355 36.26 -11.67 7.10
CA PRO A 355 36.08 -10.39 6.42
C PRO A 355 35.70 -10.52 4.93
N GLU A 356 36.23 -11.53 4.25
CA GLU A 356 35.97 -11.80 2.83
C GLU A 356 34.59 -12.44 2.58
N GLN A 357 33.98 -13.03 3.61
CA GLN A 357 32.68 -13.69 3.53
C GLN A 357 31.50 -12.74 3.79
N ARG A 358 31.76 -11.52 4.27
CA ARG A 358 30.70 -10.58 4.69
C ARG A 358 29.71 -10.24 3.58
N ALA A 359 30.21 -9.95 2.37
CA ALA A 359 29.37 -9.70 1.20
C ALA A 359 28.61 -10.95 0.74
N GLN A 360 29.21 -12.13 0.92
CA GLN A 360 28.67 -13.43 0.50
C GLN A 360 27.71 -14.05 1.52
N GLU A 361 27.47 -13.38 2.65
CA GLU A 361 26.58 -13.83 3.72
C GLU A 361 25.19 -14.30 3.23
N PRO A 362 24.55 -13.69 2.21
CA PRO A 362 23.26 -14.18 1.69
C PRO A 362 23.28 -15.62 1.15
N PHE A 363 24.45 -16.14 0.79
CA PHE A 363 24.62 -17.52 0.32
C PHE A 363 25.12 -18.48 1.40
N ILE A 364 25.52 -17.96 2.56
CA ILE A 364 26.13 -18.74 3.63
C ILE A 364 25.04 -19.15 4.62
N ASP A 365 24.92 -20.46 4.86
CA ASP A 365 24.12 -20.97 5.98
C ASP A 365 24.80 -20.61 7.30
N LEU A 366 24.43 -19.45 7.84
CA LEU A 366 24.94 -18.94 9.09
C LEU A 366 24.14 -19.55 10.23
N ARG A 367 24.75 -20.46 10.99
CA ARG A 367 24.12 -21.11 12.16
C ARG A 367 24.87 -20.72 13.44
N ARG A 368 24.17 -20.70 14.57
CA ARG A 368 24.74 -20.42 15.88
C ARG A 368 24.36 -21.52 16.86
N ASP A 369 25.36 -22.09 17.53
CA ASP A 369 25.15 -23.19 18.49
C ASP A 369 24.10 -22.86 19.56
N GLU A 370 24.07 -21.62 20.07
CA GLU A 370 23.08 -21.19 21.06
C GLU A 370 21.64 -21.12 20.54
N TRP A 371 21.45 -21.10 19.23
CA TRP A 371 20.15 -21.11 18.55
C TRP A 371 19.87 -22.46 17.87
N GLY A 372 20.67 -23.47 18.22
CA GLY A 372 20.67 -24.77 17.55
C GLY A 372 20.93 -24.61 16.06
N GLU A 373 20.10 -25.25 15.25
CA GLU A 373 20.23 -25.20 13.79
C GLU A 373 19.48 -24.01 13.18
N ALA A 374 19.08 -22.96 13.91
CA ALA A 374 18.34 -21.81 13.32
C ALA A 374 19.23 -20.95 12.41
N GLN A 375 18.68 -20.36 11.35
CA GLN A 375 19.39 -19.40 10.52
C GLN A 375 19.61 -18.11 11.31
N ALA A 376 20.87 -17.71 11.41
CA ALA A 376 21.29 -16.48 12.05
C ALA A 376 21.46 -15.33 11.06
N GLY A 377 21.40 -15.56 9.75
CA GLY A 377 21.66 -14.55 8.72
C GLY A 377 20.47 -14.25 7.81
N PHE A 378 20.74 -13.60 6.68
CA PHE A 378 19.76 -13.25 5.65
C PHE A 378 18.88 -14.44 5.24
N ARG A 379 19.47 -15.64 5.22
CA ARG A 379 18.78 -16.89 4.88
C ARG A 379 17.71 -17.32 5.87
N VAL A 380 17.45 -16.56 6.95
CA VAL A 380 16.29 -16.78 7.85
C VAL A 380 14.95 -16.86 7.11
N TYR A 381 14.86 -16.28 5.90
CA TYR A 381 13.70 -16.52 5.03
C TYR A 381 13.44 -18.01 4.76
N GLN A 382 14.46 -18.88 4.77
CA GLN A 382 14.28 -20.32 4.59
C GLN A 382 13.53 -20.96 5.75
N ASP A 383 13.89 -20.61 6.99
CA ASP A 383 13.16 -21.07 8.18
C ASP A 383 11.69 -20.56 8.13
N TRP A 384 11.48 -19.34 7.63
CA TRP A 384 10.13 -18.80 7.40
C TRP A 384 9.35 -19.59 6.35
N LEU A 385 9.96 -19.90 5.20
CA LEU A 385 9.32 -20.69 4.15
C LEU A 385 9.01 -22.11 4.63
N ASP A 386 9.91 -22.73 5.39
CA ASP A 386 9.71 -24.05 5.97
C ASP A 386 8.50 -24.05 6.94
N ILE A 387 8.32 -23.00 7.73
CA ILE A 387 7.13 -22.86 8.60
C ILE A 387 5.86 -22.63 7.78
N ILE A 388 5.88 -21.66 6.85
CA ILE A 388 4.73 -21.28 6.02
C ILE A 388 4.22 -22.48 5.21
N ASN A 389 5.12 -23.32 4.72
CA ASN A 389 4.80 -24.40 3.80
C ASN A 389 4.29 -25.70 4.45
N GLN A 390 4.23 -25.78 5.78
CA GLN A 390 3.81 -26.98 6.50
C GLN A 390 2.31 -27.29 6.44
N TYR A 391 1.45 -26.31 6.12
CA TYR A 391 0.00 -26.46 6.26
C TYR A 391 -0.77 -26.15 4.96
N GLU A 392 -1.92 -26.82 4.80
CA GLU A 392 -2.72 -26.81 3.57
C GLU A 392 -3.06 -25.40 3.06
N TYR A 393 -3.53 -24.52 3.96
CA TYR A 393 -4.02 -23.19 3.56
C TYR A 393 -2.94 -22.11 3.55
N THR A 394 -1.71 -22.45 3.90
CA THR A 394 -0.56 -21.53 4.00
C THR A 394 0.55 -21.89 3.03
N SER A 395 0.60 -23.15 2.56
CA SER A 395 1.63 -23.64 1.66
C SER A 395 1.57 -23.02 0.27
N GLY A 396 2.76 -22.68 -0.27
CA GLY A 396 2.92 -22.09 -1.60
C GLY A 396 2.44 -20.63 -1.72
N LYS A 397 2.01 -20.00 -0.61
CA LYS A 397 1.59 -18.60 -0.61
C LYS A 397 2.78 -17.68 -0.90
N PRO A 398 2.61 -16.59 -1.66
CA PRO A 398 3.69 -15.67 -1.97
C PRO A 398 4.27 -15.05 -0.69
N VAL A 399 5.58 -14.89 -0.68
CA VAL A 399 6.32 -14.27 0.43
C VAL A 399 6.97 -12.98 -0.03
N TYR A 400 6.89 -11.94 0.79
CA TYR A 400 7.45 -10.62 0.54
C TYR A 400 8.45 -10.32 1.66
N ILE A 401 9.76 -10.28 1.36
CA ILE A 401 10.72 -9.77 2.33
C ILE A 401 10.50 -8.27 2.40
N ASN A 402 9.75 -7.82 3.41
CA ASN A 402 9.27 -6.45 3.48
C ASN A 402 10.28 -5.50 4.15
N ALA A 403 11.31 -6.05 4.77
CA ALA A 403 12.49 -5.31 5.20
C ALA A 403 13.71 -6.23 5.24
N SER A 404 14.82 -5.68 4.76
CA SER A 404 16.17 -6.22 4.77
C SER A 404 17.16 -5.05 4.85
N ASN A 405 18.32 -5.32 5.45
CA ASN A 405 19.52 -4.48 5.51
C ASN A 405 20.55 -5.25 6.36
N THR A 406 21.67 -4.61 6.72
CA THR A 406 22.74 -5.23 7.52
C THR A 406 22.75 -4.78 8.99
N PHE A 407 21.60 -4.31 9.52
CA PHE A 407 21.52 -3.85 10.91
C PHE A 407 21.80 -5.00 11.89
N ASP A 408 22.83 -4.83 12.70
CA ASP A 408 23.17 -5.76 13.77
C ASP A 408 22.54 -5.26 15.07
N SER A 409 21.39 -5.83 15.43
CA SER A 409 20.66 -5.47 16.65
C SER A 409 21.39 -5.86 17.94
N GLU A 410 22.30 -6.84 17.91
CA GLU A 410 23.08 -7.24 19.09
C GLU A 410 24.17 -6.22 19.42
N LYS A 411 24.82 -5.69 18.38
CA LYS A 411 25.90 -4.70 18.52
C LYS A 411 25.43 -3.27 18.36
N GLY A 412 24.18 -3.06 17.93
CA GLY A 412 23.63 -1.75 17.60
C GLY A 412 24.35 -1.09 16.43
N ARG A 413 24.88 -1.87 15.47
CA ARG A 413 25.59 -1.34 14.30
C ARG A 413 24.65 -1.17 13.12
N PHE A 414 24.64 0.04 12.58
CA PHE A 414 23.79 0.41 11.46
C PHE A 414 24.38 0.01 10.12
N PRO A 415 23.54 -0.15 9.07
CA PRO A 415 24.03 -0.39 7.70
C PRO A 415 25.05 0.66 7.24
N ALA A 416 24.86 1.92 7.62
CA ALA A 416 25.81 3.02 7.40
C ALA A 416 27.23 2.76 7.96
N GLU A 417 27.37 1.83 8.89
CA GLU A 417 28.62 1.51 9.58
C GLU A 417 29.19 0.14 9.21
N ASN A 418 28.38 -0.78 8.68
CA ASN A 418 28.80 -2.16 8.46
C ASN A 418 28.45 -2.76 7.10
N TYR A 419 27.76 -2.04 6.22
CA TYR A 419 27.38 -2.56 4.90
C TYR A 419 28.61 -3.02 4.10
N PRO A 420 28.69 -4.29 3.67
CA PRO A 420 29.67 -4.75 2.70
C PRO A 420 29.17 -4.47 1.29
N GLU A 421 30.04 -3.91 0.44
CA GLU A 421 29.83 -3.85 -1.01
C GLU A 421 29.45 -5.24 -1.56
N ASP A 422 28.53 -5.27 -2.53
CA ASP A 422 27.94 -6.44 -3.18
C ASP A 422 26.95 -7.25 -2.32
N TRP A 423 26.72 -6.89 -1.05
CA TRP A 423 25.81 -7.65 -0.20
C TRP A 423 24.37 -7.63 -0.72
N LEU A 424 23.89 -6.50 -1.25
CA LEU A 424 22.52 -6.39 -1.75
C LEU A 424 22.32 -7.17 -3.05
N SER A 425 23.33 -7.17 -3.92
CA SER A 425 23.39 -7.93 -5.17
C SER A 425 23.33 -9.42 -4.88
N ASN A 426 24.14 -9.89 -3.92
CA ASN A 426 24.13 -11.28 -3.46
C ASN A 426 22.79 -11.65 -2.80
N ALA A 427 22.18 -10.74 -2.04
CA ALA A 427 20.86 -10.94 -1.46
C ALA A 427 19.76 -11.07 -2.53
N LEU A 428 19.78 -10.21 -3.56
CA LEU A 428 18.87 -10.27 -4.69
C LEU A 428 19.07 -11.55 -5.50
N GLU A 429 20.31 -11.94 -5.77
CA GLU A 429 20.61 -13.21 -6.47
C GLU A 429 20.10 -14.42 -5.67
N ALA A 430 20.35 -14.47 -4.36
CA ALA A 430 19.88 -15.54 -3.49
C ALA A 430 18.35 -15.70 -3.55
N ILE A 431 17.60 -14.59 -3.47
CA ILE A 431 16.14 -14.67 -3.51
C ILE A 431 15.57 -14.84 -4.92
N ASN A 432 16.31 -14.49 -5.97
CA ASN A 432 15.89 -14.76 -7.35
C ASN A 432 15.82 -16.25 -7.66
N GLN A 433 16.61 -17.07 -6.95
CA GLN A 433 16.55 -18.53 -7.02
C GLN A 433 15.33 -19.12 -6.28
N GLU A 434 14.63 -18.33 -5.45
CA GLU A 434 13.46 -18.76 -4.70
C GLU A 434 12.15 -18.23 -5.32
N PRO A 435 11.36 -19.06 -6.03
CA PRO A 435 10.15 -18.61 -6.73
C PRO A 435 9.01 -18.14 -5.82
N GLN A 436 8.96 -18.60 -4.56
CA GLN A 436 7.92 -18.19 -3.61
C GLN A 436 8.12 -16.74 -3.13
N ILE A 437 9.37 -16.27 -3.08
CA ILE A 437 9.70 -14.90 -2.72
C ILE A 437 9.43 -13.97 -3.90
N ARG A 438 8.61 -12.95 -3.70
CA ARG A 438 8.17 -11.99 -4.72
C ARG A 438 8.85 -10.63 -4.61
N MET A 439 9.42 -10.32 -3.46
CA MET A 439 9.99 -9.01 -3.16
C MET A 439 11.17 -9.12 -2.18
N LEU A 440 12.20 -8.29 -2.40
CA LEU A 440 13.26 -7.91 -1.46
C LEU A 440 13.19 -6.41 -1.21
N GLY A 441 12.62 -6.02 -0.07
CA GLY A 441 12.53 -4.65 0.39
C GLY A 441 13.77 -4.22 1.18
N TRP A 442 14.43 -3.13 0.79
CA TRP A 442 15.40 -2.46 1.65
C TRP A 442 14.69 -1.56 2.66
N PHE A 443 15.07 -1.66 3.92
CA PHE A 443 14.66 -0.71 4.96
C PHE A 443 15.82 0.27 5.20
N MET A 444 15.79 1.50 4.67
CA MET A 444 14.69 2.20 3.94
C MET A 444 15.22 3.22 2.93
N ASP A 445 14.37 3.80 2.08
CA ASP A 445 14.83 4.76 1.07
C ASP A 445 14.77 6.22 1.53
N GLY A 446 13.57 6.81 1.58
CA GLY A 446 13.36 8.20 2.00
C GLY A 446 12.30 8.28 3.10
N PHE A 447 12.56 9.08 4.15
CA PHE A 447 11.55 9.36 5.16
C PHE A 447 11.43 10.87 5.36
N PRO A 448 10.49 11.54 4.67
CA PRO A 448 10.42 13.01 4.69
C PRO A 448 9.81 13.57 5.98
N HIS A 449 9.30 12.72 6.88
CA HIS A 449 8.66 13.13 8.13
C HIS A 449 9.68 13.55 9.20
N ASP A 450 10.74 12.75 9.41
CA ASP A 450 11.81 13.04 10.39
C ASP A 450 13.14 12.33 10.05
N GLU A 451 14.17 12.51 10.90
CA GLU A 451 15.49 11.89 10.72
C GLU A 451 15.71 10.60 11.52
N GLN A 452 14.68 10.01 12.15
CA GLN A 452 14.87 8.90 13.08
C GLN A 452 15.52 7.67 12.41
N TRP A 453 15.37 7.56 11.09
CA TRP A 453 15.93 6.49 10.29
C TRP A 453 17.01 6.90 9.29
N ALA A 454 17.66 8.04 9.50
CA ALA A 454 18.71 8.54 8.60
C ALA A 454 19.88 7.54 8.41
N MET A 455 20.10 6.64 9.36
CA MET A 455 21.16 5.60 9.31
C MET A 455 20.78 4.37 8.46
N PHE A 456 19.61 4.40 7.81
CA PHE A 456 19.10 3.35 6.92
C PHE A 456 18.82 3.86 5.49
N SER A 457 18.75 5.18 5.31
CA SER A 457 18.26 5.85 4.09
C SER A 457 19.17 5.68 2.87
N LEU A 458 18.62 5.16 1.76
CA LEU A 458 19.32 5.15 0.47
C LEU A 458 19.22 6.47 -0.29
N THR A 459 18.23 7.32 -0.02
CA THR A 459 18.10 8.66 -0.62
C THR A 459 19.06 9.67 -0.01
N THR A 460 19.27 9.59 1.31
CA THR A 460 20.21 10.45 2.04
C THR A 460 21.33 9.60 2.66
N PRO A 461 22.13 8.90 1.84
CA PRO A 461 23.07 7.90 2.34
C PRO A 461 24.15 8.54 3.20
N ARG A 462 24.50 7.84 4.28
CA ARG A 462 25.59 8.19 5.21
C ARG A 462 26.56 7.01 5.31
N GLY A 463 27.86 7.31 5.38
CA GLY A 463 28.89 6.28 5.52
C GLY A 463 28.78 5.23 4.40
N LEU A 464 28.76 3.95 4.80
CA LEU A 464 28.72 2.80 3.88
C LEU A 464 27.38 2.63 3.13
N LEU A 465 26.37 3.46 3.42
CA LEU A 465 25.15 3.50 2.61
C LEU A 465 25.36 4.16 1.25
N ILE A 466 26.47 4.87 1.02
CA ILE A 466 26.77 5.43 -0.29
C ILE A 466 26.94 4.28 -1.30
N GLU A 467 27.66 3.24 -0.88
CA GLU A 467 27.88 2.01 -1.61
C GLU A 467 26.56 1.26 -1.80
N ALA A 468 25.76 1.07 -0.73
CA ALA A 468 24.45 0.41 -0.82
C ALA A 468 23.48 1.13 -1.78
N SER A 469 23.49 2.46 -1.78
CA SER A 469 22.63 3.29 -2.64
C SER A 469 23.05 3.18 -4.11
N GLN A 470 24.35 3.26 -4.38
CA GLN A 470 24.90 3.06 -5.73
C GLN A 470 24.64 1.65 -6.25
N GLU A 471 24.76 0.65 -5.38
CA GLU A 471 24.48 -0.75 -5.71
C GLU A 471 23.00 -0.97 -6.02
N PHE A 472 22.08 -0.41 -5.22
CA PHE A 472 20.65 -0.47 -5.52
C PHE A 472 20.34 0.10 -6.90
N ASP A 473 20.88 1.27 -7.24
CA ASP A 473 20.67 1.91 -8.54
C ASP A 473 21.30 1.10 -9.69
N ALA A 474 22.47 0.50 -9.46
CA ALA A 474 23.11 -0.38 -10.44
C ALA A 474 22.23 -1.61 -10.76
N LEU A 475 21.63 -2.23 -9.74
CA LEU A 475 20.76 -3.39 -9.91
C LEU A 475 19.46 -3.07 -10.68
N LEU A 476 18.99 -1.82 -10.67
CA LEU A 476 17.85 -1.41 -11.49
C LEU A 476 18.20 -1.35 -13.00
N LEU A 477 19.48 -1.14 -13.32
CA LEU A 477 19.97 -1.10 -14.71
C LEU A 477 20.18 -2.51 -15.30
N GLU A 478 20.36 -3.53 -14.46
CA GLU A 478 20.57 -4.92 -14.89
C GLU A 478 19.30 -5.52 -15.50
N LYS A 479 19.43 -6.16 -16.67
CA LYS A 479 18.31 -6.66 -17.49
C LYS A 479 17.98 -8.12 -17.25
#